data_AF-A0A9P9EBR6-F1
#
_entry.id   AF-A0A9P9EBR6-F1
#
_cell.length_a   1.000
_cell.length_b   1.000
_cell.length_c   1.000
_cell.angle_alpha   90.00
_cell.angle_beta   90.00
_cell.angle_gamma   90.00
#
_symmetry.space_group_name_H-M   'P 1'
#
loop_
_entity.id
_entity.type
_entity.pdbx_description
1 polymer ?
#
loop_
_entity_poly.entity_id
_entity_poly.type
_entity_poly.pdbx_seq_one_letter_code
_entity_poly.pdbx_strand_id
1 'polypeptide(L)'
;MLPLQLLVTAVVPLIMATPSTPPSDQEASTADIAPDGTRNIRMWTDDTHQNTMIKYLHVPNTYDLIDIKHADYIGMFYTFRNGDTWLTLDNKRLFLTSDMGEPDIERGSENTEEWPVMGPEELKEVLLNHPSYEELDAVWQEVQEARRAVDPLKSRTTSCQSSYFMTSHRQSNY
;
A
#
# COMPACT_ATOMS: atom_id res chain seq x y z
N MET A 1 -26.93 24.92 40.94
CA MET A 1 -26.87 23.53 40.43
C MET A 1 -26.39 23.59 38.99
N LEU A 2 -25.20 23.08 38.70
CA LEU A 2 -24.55 22.94 37.38
C LEU A 2 -23.89 21.54 37.40
N PRO A 3 -23.57 20.88 36.26
CA PRO A 3 -24.20 20.88 34.93
C PRO A 3 -24.46 19.42 34.44
N LEU A 4 -25.13 19.25 33.30
CA LEU A 4 -24.95 18.05 32.46
C LEU A 4 -24.63 18.53 31.05
N GLN A 5 -23.34 18.76 30.80
CA GLN A 5 -22.81 18.86 29.44
C GLN A 5 -22.61 17.43 28.93
N LEU A 6 -23.41 17.07 27.93
CA LEU A 6 -23.28 15.82 27.20
C LEU A 6 -22.04 15.94 26.30
N LEU A 7 -20.92 15.38 26.72
CA LEU A 7 -19.73 15.24 25.89
C LEU A 7 -20.00 14.13 24.87
N VAL A 8 -20.38 14.49 23.65
CA VAL A 8 -20.42 13.54 22.53
C VAL A 8 -18.98 13.39 22.05
N THR A 9 -18.26 12.44 22.63
CA THR A 9 -17.01 11.94 22.07
C THR A 9 -17.34 11.28 20.74
N ALA A 10 -17.09 11.99 19.65
CA ALA A 10 -17.10 11.42 18.30
C ALA A 10 -16.03 10.32 18.26
N VAL A 11 -16.47 9.06 18.34
CA VAL A 11 -15.63 7.91 18.04
C VAL A 11 -15.48 7.90 16.53
N VAL A 12 -14.37 8.46 16.04
CA VAL A 12 -13.95 8.27 14.64
C VAL A 12 -13.66 6.78 14.49
N PRO A 13 -14.40 6.02 13.65
CA PRO A 13 -14.00 4.66 13.35
C PRO A 13 -12.72 4.73 12.52
N LEU A 14 -11.60 4.37 13.14
CA LEU A 14 -10.34 4.08 12.49
C LEU A 14 -10.55 2.83 11.63
N ILE A 15 -10.99 3.02 10.39
CA ILE A 15 -10.97 1.97 9.37
C ILE A 15 -9.50 1.77 9.00
N MET A 16 -8.82 0.88 9.72
CA MET A 16 -7.54 0.34 9.31
C MET A 16 -7.77 -0.59 8.11
N ALA A 17 -7.87 -0.02 6.92
CA ALA A 17 -7.42 -0.71 5.73
C ALA A 17 -5.91 -0.56 5.71
N THR A 18 -5.18 -1.66 5.85
CA THR A 18 -3.74 -1.69 5.61
C THR A 18 -3.52 -1.51 4.10
N PRO A 19 -2.91 -0.42 3.62
CA PRO A 19 -2.36 -0.43 2.27
C PRO A 19 -1.13 -1.34 2.32
N SER A 20 -1.19 -2.49 1.64
CA SER A 20 -0.05 -3.41 1.61
C SER A 20 1.15 -2.83 0.86
N THR A 21 1.01 -1.78 0.04
CA THR A 21 2.13 -0.91 -0.38
C THR A 21 1.56 0.39 -0.99
N PRO A 22 1.80 1.57 -0.38
CA PRO A 22 1.49 2.88 -0.98
C PRO A 22 2.64 3.38 -1.87
N PRO A 23 2.45 4.44 -2.68
CA PRO A 23 3.39 4.83 -3.74
C PRO A 23 4.75 5.17 -3.15
N SER A 24 5.75 4.49 -3.68
CA SER A 24 7.11 4.91 -3.49
C SER A 24 7.35 6.07 -4.44
N ASP A 25 7.76 7.25 -3.95
CA ASP A 25 8.38 8.32 -4.74
C ASP A 25 9.56 7.83 -5.61
N GLN A 26 10.01 6.63 -5.28
CA GLN A 26 11.00 5.82 -5.92
C GLN A 26 10.56 5.24 -7.29
N GLU A 27 9.75 5.93 -8.09
CA GLU A 27 9.51 5.47 -9.47
C GLU A 27 10.70 5.83 -10.36
N ALA A 28 11.45 4.81 -10.76
CA ALA A 28 12.46 4.92 -11.80
C ALA A 28 11.73 5.01 -13.15
N SER A 29 11.29 6.20 -13.54
CA SER A 29 10.70 6.40 -14.86
C SER A 29 11.79 6.31 -15.95
N THR A 30 12.22 5.10 -16.26
CA THR A 30 12.85 4.78 -17.55
C THR A 30 11.78 4.09 -18.37
N ALA A 31 11.07 4.89 -19.18
CA ALA A 31 10.04 4.40 -20.07
C ALA A 31 10.71 3.54 -21.16
N ASP A 32 10.66 2.21 -21.00
CA ASP A 32 10.77 1.30 -22.14
C ASP A 32 9.46 1.44 -22.93
N ILE A 33 9.41 2.44 -23.80
CA ILE A 33 8.23 2.71 -24.63
C ILE A 33 8.08 1.55 -25.61
N ALA A 34 7.00 0.80 -25.47
CA ALA A 34 6.67 -0.26 -26.40
C ALA A 34 6.07 0.34 -27.70
N PRO A 35 6.23 -0.32 -28.86
CA PRO A 35 5.71 0.16 -30.14
C PRO A 35 4.20 0.36 -30.18
N ASP A 36 3.47 -0.24 -29.24
CA ASP A 36 2.02 -0.18 -29.09
C ASP A 36 1.53 1.09 -28.36
N GLY A 37 2.44 2.01 -28.00
CA GLY A 37 2.08 3.23 -27.30
C GLY A 37 1.86 3.04 -25.80
N THR A 38 2.32 1.92 -25.24
CA THR A 38 2.33 1.67 -23.79
C THR A 38 3.74 1.75 -23.20
N ARG A 39 3.82 1.80 -21.87
CA ARG A 39 5.07 1.72 -21.10
C ARG A 39 4.85 0.92 -19.82
N ASN A 40 5.90 0.25 -19.35
CA ASN A 40 5.91 -0.31 -18.01
C ASN A 40 6.30 0.78 -17.00
N ILE A 41 5.63 0.81 -15.85
CA ILE A 41 5.98 1.69 -14.74
C ILE A 41 6.85 0.90 -13.78
N ARG A 42 8.01 1.43 -13.42
CA ARG A 42 9.00 0.77 -12.55
C ARG A 42 9.12 1.51 -11.23
N MET A 43 9.35 0.77 -10.16
CA MET A 43 9.67 1.29 -8.84
C MET A 43 11.01 0.75 -8.35
N TRP A 44 11.76 1.54 -7.57
CA TRP A 44 12.94 1.03 -6.87
C TRP A 44 12.49 0.05 -5.79
N THR A 45 13.25 -1.02 -5.62
CA THR A 45 13.03 -2.03 -4.58
C THR A 45 13.82 -1.75 -3.32
N ASP A 46 14.70 -0.74 -3.36
CA ASP A 46 15.58 -0.38 -2.26
C ASP A 46 15.76 1.14 -2.16
N ASP A 47 16.07 1.60 -0.95
CA ASP A 47 16.36 3.00 -0.64
C ASP A 47 17.67 3.50 -1.29
N THR A 48 18.49 2.60 -1.83
CA THR A 48 19.72 2.96 -2.54
C THR A 48 19.49 3.32 -4.01
N HIS A 49 18.26 3.14 -4.52
CA HIS A 49 17.88 3.35 -5.92
C HIS A 49 18.82 2.63 -6.89
N GLN A 50 19.20 1.39 -6.57
CA GLN A 50 20.07 0.58 -7.44
C GLN A 50 19.31 -0.49 -8.19
N ASN A 51 18.23 -1.01 -7.61
CA ASN A 51 17.43 -2.08 -8.21
C ASN A 51 16.00 -1.63 -8.46
N THR A 52 15.47 -1.94 -9.66
CA THR A 52 14.07 -1.65 -10.03
C THR A 52 13.29 -2.93 -10.24
N MET A 53 12.01 -2.88 -9.93
CA MET A 53 11.01 -3.87 -10.36
C MET A 53 9.91 -3.18 -11.16
N ILE A 54 9.21 -3.95 -12.00
CA ILE A 54 8.01 -3.45 -12.68
C ILE A 54 6.90 -3.39 -11.63
N LYS A 55 6.28 -2.22 -11.51
CA LYS A 55 5.09 -1.98 -10.69
C LYS A 55 3.84 -2.20 -11.52
N TYR A 56 3.76 -1.53 -12.67
CA TYR A 56 2.63 -1.61 -13.60
C TYR A 56 3.05 -2.04 -15.00
N LEU A 57 2.25 -2.91 -15.60
CA LEU A 57 2.42 -3.44 -16.95
C LEU A 57 1.58 -2.65 -17.96
N HIS A 58 2.15 -2.40 -19.14
CA HIS A 58 1.43 -1.91 -20.32
C HIS A 58 0.55 -0.67 -20.07
N VAL A 59 1.01 0.28 -19.26
CA VAL A 59 0.27 1.52 -19.00
C VAL A 59 0.29 2.38 -20.25
N PRO A 60 -0.87 2.80 -20.81
CA PRO A 60 -0.91 3.64 -21.99
C PRO A 60 -0.17 4.96 -21.79
N ASN A 61 0.50 5.45 -22.84
CA ASN A 61 1.28 6.67 -22.73
C ASN A 61 0.45 7.94 -22.50
N THR A 62 -0.87 7.84 -22.66
CA THR A 62 -1.84 8.91 -22.42
C THR A 62 -2.06 9.22 -20.94
N TYR A 63 -1.65 8.36 -20.01
CA TYR A 63 -1.68 8.66 -18.58
C TYR A 63 -0.43 9.44 -18.18
N ASP A 64 -0.62 10.58 -17.52
CA ASP A 64 0.47 11.36 -16.98
C ASP A 64 1.03 10.69 -15.72
N LEU A 65 2.35 10.78 -15.50
CA LEU A 65 3.00 10.13 -14.36
C LEU A 65 2.45 10.65 -13.02
N ILE A 66 2.10 11.94 -12.95
CA ILE A 66 1.51 12.53 -11.74
C ILE A 66 0.13 11.93 -11.43
N ASP A 67 -0.67 11.66 -12.47
CA ASP A 67 -1.98 11.03 -12.29
C ASP A 67 -1.85 9.59 -11.81
N ILE A 68 -0.84 8.87 -12.34
CA ILE A 68 -0.51 7.50 -11.89
C ILE A 68 -0.14 7.51 -10.40
N LYS A 69 0.77 8.39 -10.00
CA LYS A 69 1.20 8.52 -8.61
C LYS A 69 0.08 8.97 -7.68
N HIS A 70 -0.81 9.85 -8.15
CA HIS A 70 -1.97 10.26 -7.39
C HIS A 70 -2.96 9.09 -7.23
N ALA A 71 -3.23 8.36 -8.31
CA ALA A 71 -4.06 7.16 -8.27
C ALA A 71 -3.51 6.09 -7.32
N ASP A 72 -2.19 5.97 -7.16
CA ASP A 72 -1.59 5.04 -6.21
C ASP A 72 -1.93 5.33 -4.74
N TYR A 73 -2.14 6.61 -4.40
CA TYR A 73 -2.50 7.00 -3.04
C TYR A 73 -3.95 6.68 -2.70
N ILE A 74 -4.86 6.78 -3.67
CA ILE A 74 -6.30 6.70 -3.45
C ILE A 74 -6.94 5.42 -3.97
N GLY A 75 -6.27 4.73 -4.88
CA GLY A 75 -6.73 3.51 -5.51
C GLY A 75 -6.63 2.31 -4.57
N MET A 76 -7.31 1.23 -4.96
CA MET A 76 -7.32 -0.02 -4.22
C MET A 76 -6.87 -1.15 -5.14
N PHE A 77 -5.95 -1.98 -4.67
CA PHE A 77 -5.58 -3.19 -5.38
C PHE A 77 -6.67 -4.25 -5.24
N TYR A 78 -7.11 -4.79 -6.37
CA TYR A 78 -8.05 -5.90 -6.43
C TYR A 78 -7.45 -7.05 -7.24
N THR A 79 -7.36 -8.22 -6.60
CA THR A 79 -6.91 -9.46 -7.24
C THR A 79 -8.11 -10.26 -7.70
N PHE A 80 -8.22 -10.46 -9.01
CA PHE A 80 -9.24 -11.27 -9.63
C PHE A 80 -8.92 -12.76 -9.49
N ARG A 81 -9.93 -13.62 -9.63
CA ARG A 81 -9.75 -15.08 -9.55
C ARG A 81 -8.84 -15.62 -10.64
N ASN A 82 -8.68 -14.93 -11.76
CA ASN A 82 -7.73 -15.29 -12.81
C ASN A 82 -6.26 -15.05 -12.42
N GLY A 83 -6.00 -14.45 -11.25
CA GLY A 83 -4.68 -14.14 -10.73
C GLY A 83 -4.20 -12.72 -11.03
N ASP A 84 -4.90 -11.98 -11.91
CA ASP A 84 -4.51 -10.61 -12.22
C ASP A 84 -4.81 -9.71 -11.04
N THR A 85 -3.84 -8.87 -10.67
CA THR A 85 -4.07 -7.80 -9.69
C THR A 85 -4.04 -6.46 -10.38
N TRP A 86 -5.11 -5.68 -10.21
CA TRP A 86 -5.27 -4.36 -10.80
C TRP A 86 -5.36 -3.30 -9.72
N LEU A 87 -4.75 -2.14 -9.95
CA LEU A 87 -5.16 -0.93 -9.26
C LEU A 87 -6.56 -0.56 -9.77
N THR A 88 -7.49 -0.36 -8.85
CA THR A 88 -8.87 -0.03 -9.15
C THR A 88 -9.26 1.27 -8.46
N LEU A 89 -10.13 2.04 -9.11
CA LEU A 89 -10.69 3.28 -8.58
C LEU A 89 -12.10 3.42 -9.14
N ASP A 90 -13.05 3.81 -8.29
CA ASP A 90 -14.47 3.97 -8.65
C ASP A 90 -15.06 2.77 -9.42
N ASN A 91 -14.76 1.55 -8.97
CA ASN A 91 -15.18 0.29 -9.59
C ASN A 91 -14.69 0.08 -11.04
N LYS A 92 -13.63 0.79 -11.44
CA LYS A 92 -12.96 0.63 -12.74
C LYS A 92 -11.52 0.17 -12.57
N ARG A 93 -11.01 -0.52 -13.57
CA ARG A 93 -9.61 -0.93 -13.66
C ARG A 93 -8.76 0.23 -14.18
N LEU A 94 -7.58 0.41 -13.60
CA LEU A 94 -6.58 1.38 -14.03
C LEU A 94 -5.32 0.67 -14.53
N PHE A 95 -4.51 0.15 -13.60
CA PHE A 95 -3.18 -0.34 -13.92
C PHE A 95 -3.01 -1.79 -13.49
N LEU A 96 -2.61 -2.66 -14.43
CA LEU A 96 -2.29 -4.05 -14.16
C LEU A 96 -0.94 -4.13 -13.45
N THR A 97 -0.87 -4.83 -12.32
CA THR A 97 0.38 -5.03 -11.61
C THR A 97 1.21 -6.15 -12.22
N SER A 98 2.54 -6.02 -12.13
CA SER A 98 3.47 -7.10 -12.46
C SER A 98 3.49 -8.14 -11.33
N ASP A 99 2.65 -9.17 -11.48
CA ASP A 99 2.57 -10.42 -10.70
C ASP A 99 3.04 -10.31 -9.23
N MET A 100 2.13 -9.81 -8.38
CA MET A 100 2.19 -9.99 -6.92
C MET A 100 1.36 -11.20 -6.46
N GLY A 101 0.90 -12.04 -7.41
CA GLY A 101 0.05 -13.18 -7.13
C GLY A 101 0.81 -14.28 -6.40
N GLU A 102 0.20 -14.89 -5.38
CA GLU A 102 0.75 -16.10 -4.79
C GLU A 102 0.77 -17.20 -5.86
N PRO A 103 1.93 -17.83 -6.12
CA PRO A 103 2.09 -18.80 -7.22
C PRO A 103 1.24 -20.07 -7.04
N ASP A 104 0.69 -20.30 -5.85
CA ASP A 104 0.00 -21.52 -5.45
C ASP A 104 -1.54 -21.42 -5.42
N ILE A 105 -2.12 -20.32 -5.92
CA ILE A 105 -3.58 -20.18 -6.00
C ILE A 105 -4.09 -20.75 -7.33
N GLU A 106 -5.02 -21.72 -7.26
CA GLU A 106 -5.76 -22.21 -8.44
C GLU A 106 -6.46 -21.03 -9.14
N ARG A 107 -5.98 -20.67 -10.34
CA ARG A 107 -6.53 -19.57 -11.12
C ARG A 107 -7.89 -19.97 -11.71
N GLY A 108 -8.93 -19.23 -11.34
CA GLY A 108 -10.27 -19.36 -11.89
C GLY A 108 -10.39 -18.71 -13.27
N SER A 109 -11.48 -18.99 -13.97
CA SER A 109 -11.76 -18.48 -15.32
C SER A 109 -12.46 -17.11 -15.31
N GLU A 110 -12.20 -16.25 -14.32
CA GLU A 110 -12.86 -14.96 -14.26
C GLU A 110 -12.40 -14.07 -15.43
N ASN A 111 -13.37 -13.51 -16.15
CA ASN A 111 -13.08 -12.62 -17.26
C ASN A 111 -12.97 -11.18 -16.75
N THR A 112 -11.74 -10.66 -16.70
CA THR A 112 -11.48 -9.27 -16.29
C THR A 112 -11.99 -8.26 -17.31
N GLU A 113 -12.26 -8.66 -18.56
CA GLU A 113 -12.78 -7.78 -19.61
C GLU A 113 -14.17 -7.21 -19.30
N GLU A 114 -14.94 -7.87 -18.41
CA GLU A 114 -16.25 -7.39 -17.97
C GLU A 114 -16.15 -6.14 -17.08
N TRP A 115 -14.96 -5.88 -16.50
CA TRP A 115 -14.72 -4.69 -15.70
C TRP A 115 -14.25 -3.51 -16.57
N PRO A 116 -14.94 -2.37 -16.52
CA PRO A 116 -14.58 -1.20 -17.31
C PRO A 116 -13.17 -0.70 -16.96
N VAL A 117 -12.46 -0.20 -17.98
CA VAL A 117 -11.16 0.46 -17.81
C VAL A 117 -11.42 1.97 -17.75
N MET A 118 -10.86 2.64 -16.74
CA MET A 118 -10.97 4.08 -16.56
C MET A 118 -10.03 4.80 -17.51
N GLY A 119 -10.54 5.70 -18.37
CA GLY A 119 -9.72 6.49 -19.30
C GLY A 119 -8.91 7.59 -18.61
N PRO A 120 -7.93 8.22 -19.30
CA PRO A 120 -7.06 9.23 -18.69
C PRO A 120 -7.80 10.53 -18.33
N GLU A 121 -8.75 10.99 -19.15
CA GLU A 121 -9.56 12.17 -18.87
C GLU A 121 -10.52 11.90 -17.70
N GLU A 122 -11.12 10.72 -17.69
CA GLU A 122 -11.98 10.28 -16.59
C GLU A 122 -11.19 10.18 -15.28
N LEU A 123 -9.97 9.63 -15.32
CA LEU A 123 -9.10 9.59 -14.15
C LEU A 123 -8.89 11.00 -13.60
N LYS A 124 -8.55 11.98 -14.45
CA LYS A 124 -8.35 13.38 -14.02
C LYS A 124 -9.59 13.94 -13.34
N GLU A 125 -10.79 13.68 -13.87
CA GLU A 125 -12.04 14.12 -13.25
C GLU A 125 -12.25 13.48 -11.87
N VAL A 126 -11.95 12.18 -11.72
CA VAL A 126 -12.05 11.50 -10.43
C VAL A 126 -11.03 12.06 -9.44
N LEU A 127 -9.78 12.24 -9.86
CA LEU A 127 -8.69 12.79 -9.02
C LEU A 127 -9.03 14.17 -8.45
N LEU A 128 -9.80 15.00 -9.17
CA LEU A 128 -10.25 16.31 -8.68
C LEU A 128 -11.22 16.23 -7.49
N ASN A 129 -11.84 15.07 -7.24
CA ASN A 129 -12.73 14.86 -6.09
C ASN A 129 -11.98 14.36 -4.84
N HIS A 130 -10.66 14.20 -4.93
CA HIS A 130 -9.79 13.79 -3.83
C HIS A 130 -8.85 14.94 -3.42
N PRO A 131 -8.25 14.87 -2.21
CA PRO A 131 -7.17 15.77 -1.83
C PRO A 131 -6.06 15.78 -2.88
N SER A 132 -5.29 16.87 -2.97
CA SER A 132 -4.26 16.95 -4.00
C SER A 132 -3.15 15.91 -3.79
N TYR A 133 -2.40 15.61 -4.85
CA TYR A 133 -1.23 14.73 -4.76
C TYR A 133 -0.27 15.18 -3.65
N GLU A 134 0.01 16.48 -3.57
CA GLU A 134 0.94 17.07 -2.60
C GLU A 134 0.44 16.91 -1.16
N GLU A 135 -0.87 17.01 -0.93
CA GLU A 135 -1.48 16.81 0.38
C GLU A 135 -1.36 15.35 0.82
N LEU A 136 -1.66 14.41 -0.09
CA LEU A 136 -1.57 12.98 0.17
C LEU A 136 -0.12 12.54 0.41
N ASP A 137 0.81 13.07 -0.39
CA ASP A 137 2.23 12.81 -0.28
C ASP A 137 2.79 13.28 1.06
N ALA A 138 2.44 14.51 1.49
CA ALA A 138 2.87 15.04 2.78
C ALA A 138 2.39 14.17 3.96
N VAL A 139 1.12 13.74 3.94
CA VAL A 139 0.56 12.84 4.97
C VAL A 139 1.30 11.50 4.96
N TRP A 140 1.62 10.98 3.78
CA TRP A 140 2.34 9.72 3.66
C TRP A 140 3.77 9.81 4.20
N GLN A 141 4.49 10.88 3.89
CA GLN A 141 5.84 11.12 4.42
C GLN A 141 5.83 11.19 5.95
N GLU A 142 4.86 11.87 6.56
CA GLU A 142 4.71 11.90 8.02
C GLU A 142 4.52 10.49 8.62
N VAL A 143 3.67 9.66 7.99
CA VAL A 143 3.47 8.26 8.41
C VAL A 143 4.75 7.45 8.31
N GLN A 144 5.53 7.65 7.25
CA GLN A 144 6.80 6.94 7.04
C GLN A 144 7.87 7.36 8.05
N GLU A 145 7.98 8.66 8.35
CA GLU A 145 8.87 9.16 9.41
C GLU A 145 8.47 8.61 10.78
N ALA A 146 7.17 8.61 11.11
CA ALA A 146 6.67 8.04 12.35
C ALA A 146 6.99 6.53 12.48
N ARG A 147 6.82 5.76 11.40
CA ARG A 147 7.20 4.33 11.38
C ARG A 147 8.69 4.13 11.62
N ARG A 148 9.55 4.88 10.92
CA ARG A 148 11.01 4.84 11.09
C ARG A 148 11.44 5.23 12.50
N ALA A 149 10.70 6.13 13.17
CA ALA A 149 10.99 6.54 14.54
C ALA A 149 10.56 5.50 15.60
N VAL A 150 9.60 4.61 15.28
CA VAL A 150 9.10 3.56 16.19
C VAL A 150 9.88 2.25 16.07
N ASP A 151 10.41 1.91 14.89
CA ASP A 151 11.22 0.69 14.68
C ASP A 151 12.49 0.54 15.55
N PRO A 152 13.15 1.60 16.08
CA PRO A 152 14.26 1.46 17.03
C PRO A 152 13.85 0.89 18.40
N LEU A 153 12.55 0.92 18.75
CA LEU A 153 12.08 0.46 20.06
C LEU A 153 11.76 -1.04 20.11
N LYS A 154 11.44 -1.68 18.99
CA LYS A 154 11.14 -3.14 18.97
C LYS A 154 12.38 -4.02 19.17
N SER A 155 13.58 -3.50 18.90
CA SER A 155 14.84 -4.23 19.07
C SER A 155 15.43 -4.12 20.50
N ARG A 156 14.79 -3.39 21.43
CA ARG A 156 15.30 -3.19 22.80
C ARG A 156 14.46 -3.79 23.94
N THR A 157 13.30 -4.39 23.69
CA THR A 157 12.40 -4.85 24.77
C THR A 157 12.43 -6.36 25.05
N THR A 158 13.47 -7.09 24.64
CA THR A 158 13.68 -8.52 24.99
C THR A 158 14.91 -8.77 25.85
N SER A 159 15.35 -7.78 26.62
CA SER A 159 16.42 -7.97 27.61
C SER A 159 16.07 -7.23 28.90
N CYS A 160 15.43 -7.95 29.81
CA CYS A 160 15.50 -7.84 31.28
C CYS A 160 14.20 -8.40 31.88
N GLN A 161 14.21 -9.68 32.27
CA GLN A 161 13.71 -10.20 33.56
C GLN A 161 13.39 -11.69 33.44
N SER A 162 14.34 -12.54 33.83
CA SER A 162 14.12 -13.53 34.90
C SER A 162 15.45 -14.23 35.18
N SER A 163 16.28 -13.59 35.98
CA SER A 163 17.33 -14.26 36.76
C SER A 163 17.06 -13.98 38.23
N TYR A 164 17.55 -14.88 39.09
CA TYR A 164 17.32 -15.04 40.54
C TYR A 164 16.09 -15.94 40.85
N PHE A 165 16.21 -17.18 41.34
CA PHE A 165 17.18 -17.79 42.26
C PHE A 165 17.37 -19.31 42.00
N MET A 166 18.63 -19.75 41.87
CA MET A 166 19.15 -21.03 42.43
C MET A 166 19.10 -20.92 43.97
N THR A 167 18.91 -21.90 44.86
CA THR A 167 19.21 -23.34 44.95
C THR A 167 18.71 -23.82 46.33
N SER A 168 18.37 -25.10 46.51
CA SER A 168 18.88 -26.01 47.59
C SER A 168 17.86 -27.08 48.05
N HIS A 169 18.33 -28.34 48.01
CA HIS A 169 18.02 -29.56 48.81
C HIS A 169 16.87 -29.51 49.87
N ARG A 170 16.06 -30.56 50.11
CA ARG A 170 16.41 -31.94 50.52
C ARG A 170 15.11 -32.79 50.67
N GLN A 171 15.25 -34.12 50.62
CA GLN A 171 14.28 -35.22 50.86
C GLN A 171 13.23 -35.01 51.98
N SER A 172 12.04 -35.62 51.84
CA SER A 172 11.53 -36.63 52.81
C SER A 172 10.26 -37.35 52.31
N ASN A 173 10.11 -38.60 52.76
CA ASN A 173 9.13 -39.63 52.43
C ASN A 173 7.65 -39.27 52.65
N TYR A 174 6.75 -39.90 51.89
CA TYR A 174 5.79 -40.92 52.38
C TYR A 174 5.37 -41.83 51.24
#